data_AF-A0ABC8WRG2-F1
#
_entry.id   AF-A0ABC8WRG2-F1
#
_cell.length_a   1.000
_cell.length_b   1.000
_cell.length_c   1.000
_cell.angle_alpha   90.00
_cell.angle_beta   90.00
_cell.angle_gamma   90.00
#
_symmetry.space_group_name_H-M   'P 1'
#
loop_
_entity.id
_entity.type
_entity.pdbx_description
1 polymer ?
#
loop_
_entity_poly.entity_id
_entity_poly.type
_entity_poly.pdbx_seq_one_letter_code
_entity_poly.pdbx_strand_id
1 'polypeptide(L)'
;MDGEAPADVRAGHATPVYRLHPRRHHRPVRLQALAASVLLKCCKQEDSLDMEIILGGVASLSDELSWFKNEAVKWDVDLASVPPLKSNLEYHRFLGSLTEPEISYAVAVTTFWIIETVYQDSFGFCIEEGNKTPPELLGTCQRWGSAEFKQYCQSLHRIVDHSLANAPADAVKSAEEAFVRVLELEIGFWEMSSSQS
;
A
#
# COMPACT_ATOMS: atom_id res chain seq x y z
N MET A 1 38.58 45.33 14.51
CA MET A 1 38.96 44.01 15.06
C MET A 1 37.82 43.56 15.96
N ASP A 2 36.62 43.38 15.44
CA ASP A 2 36.19 42.36 14.46
C ASP A 2 36.43 40.96 15.01
N GLY A 3 35.35 40.37 15.52
CA GLY A 3 35.25 39.00 15.99
C GLY A 3 33.80 38.57 15.84
N GLU A 4 33.34 38.54 14.59
CA GLU A 4 32.03 38.05 14.18
C GLU A 4 32.01 36.52 14.33
N ALA A 5 31.20 36.03 15.27
CA ALA A 5 30.97 34.60 15.46
C ALA A 5 29.97 34.10 14.40
N PRO A 6 30.19 32.93 13.79
CA PRO A 6 29.40 32.47 12.66
C PRO A 6 27.97 32.16 13.07
N ALA A 7 27.03 32.70 12.29
CA ALA A 7 25.62 32.34 12.35
C ALA A 7 25.43 30.94 11.76
N ASP A 8 25.33 29.93 12.62
CA ASP A 8 24.85 28.61 12.20
C ASP A 8 24.03 27.95 13.30
N VAL A 9 22.83 28.47 13.56
CA VAL A 9 21.73 27.73 14.18
C VAL A 9 20.43 28.38 13.72
N ARG A 10 19.76 27.82 12.71
CA ARG A 10 18.29 27.75 12.57
C ARG A 10 17.88 27.43 11.14
N ALA A 11 17.55 26.17 10.90
CA ALA A 11 16.26 25.75 10.34
C ALA A 11 16.23 24.22 10.18
N GLY A 12 16.51 23.49 11.27
CA GLY A 12 16.01 22.12 11.37
C GLY A 12 14.50 22.20 11.52
N HIS A 13 13.76 22.18 10.40
CA HIS A 13 12.33 21.95 10.43
C HIS A 13 12.16 20.53 10.98
N ALA A 14 11.88 20.44 12.27
CA ALA A 14 11.41 19.21 12.88
C ALA A 14 10.18 18.78 12.08
N THR A 15 10.31 17.71 11.30
CA THR A 15 9.21 17.10 10.59
C THR A 15 8.12 16.81 11.62
N PRO A 16 6.89 17.32 11.48
CA PRO A 16 5.82 17.01 12.41
C PRO A 16 5.67 15.49 12.45
N VAL A 17 5.75 14.93 13.66
CA VAL A 17 5.73 13.48 13.98
C VAL A 17 4.45 12.77 13.48
N TYR A 18 3.49 13.53 12.95
CA TYR A 18 2.16 13.09 12.53
C TYR A 18 1.91 13.22 11.02
N ARG A 19 2.95 13.17 10.17
CA ARG A 19 2.75 13.10 8.70
C ARG A 19 2.79 11.66 8.20
N LEU A 20 1.89 11.32 7.27
CA LEU A 20 2.15 10.21 6.35
C LEU A 20 3.50 10.44 5.69
N HIS A 21 4.40 9.47 5.84
CA HIS A 21 5.75 9.60 5.31
C HIS A 21 5.69 9.86 3.79
N PRO A 22 6.30 10.94 3.25
CA PRO A 22 6.18 11.35 1.84
C PRO A 22 6.42 10.22 0.85
N ARG A 23 7.38 9.33 1.16
CA ARG A 23 7.74 8.14 0.36
C ARG A 23 6.64 7.07 0.23
N ARG A 24 5.51 7.19 0.92
CA ARG A 24 4.37 6.25 0.78
C ARG A 24 3.65 6.39 -0.57
N HIS A 25 3.73 7.55 -1.24
CA HIS A 25 3.12 7.78 -2.56
C HIS A 25 3.69 6.86 -3.68
N HIS A 26 4.86 6.27 -3.46
CA HIS A 26 5.50 5.36 -4.41
C HIS A 26 4.78 4.01 -4.52
N ARG A 27 4.01 3.60 -3.49
CA ARG A 27 3.33 2.29 -3.47
C ARG A 27 2.10 2.25 -4.38
N PRO A 28 1.14 3.21 -4.32
CA PRO A 28 -0.09 3.14 -5.13
C PRO A 28 0.19 3.03 -6.64
N VAL A 29 1.25 3.65 -7.15
CA VAL A 29 1.66 3.55 -8.56
C VAL A 29 1.99 2.10 -8.97
N ARG A 30 2.73 1.37 -8.14
CA ARG A 30 3.10 -0.03 -8.44
C ARG A 30 1.98 -1.00 -8.10
N LEU A 31 1.21 -0.71 -7.06
CA LEU A 31 0.03 -1.48 -6.71
C LEU A 31 -1.03 -1.42 -7.82
N GLN A 32 -1.20 -0.27 -8.48
CA GLN A 32 -2.09 -0.14 -9.65
C GLN A 32 -1.69 -1.06 -10.80
N ALA A 33 -0.38 -1.21 -11.07
CA ALA A 33 0.10 -2.14 -12.09
C ALA A 33 -0.17 -3.61 -11.72
N LEU A 34 0.02 -3.99 -10.45
CA LEU A 34 -0.35 -5.31 -9.96
C LEU A 34 -1.86 -5.54 -10.09
N ALA A 35 -2.70 -4.61 -9.63
CA ALA A 35 -4.14 -4.73 -9.67
C ALA A 35 -4.67 -4.84 -11.12
N ALA A 36 -4.09 -4.08 -12.06
CA ALA A 36 -4.38 -4.22 -13.48
C ALA A 36 -3.96 -5.59 -14.04
N SER A 37 -2.81 -6.13 -13.63
CA SER A 37 -2.38 -7.48 -14.01
C SER A 37 -3.31 -8.57 -13.43
N VAL A 38 -3.73 -8.43 -12.18
CA VAL A 38 -4.73 -9.30 -11.54
C VAL A 38 -6.05 -9.26 -12.31
N LEU A 39 -6.52 -8.07 -12.71
CA LEU A 39 -7.71 -7.92 -13.55
C LEU A 39 -7.56 -8.65 -14.89
N LEU A 40 -6.43 -8.48 -15.58
CA LEU A 40 -6.18 -9.18 -16.84
C LEU A 40 -6.13 -10.71 -16.68
N LYS A 41 -5.57 -11.21 -15.57
CA LYS A 41 -5.55 -12.65 -15.26
C LYS A 41 -6.94 -13.18 -14.90
N CYS A 42 -7.74 -12.37 -14.20
CA CYS A 42 -9.14 -12.62 -13.87
C CYS A 42 -10.00 -12.72 -15.15
N CYS A 43 -9.85 -11.79 -16.10
CA CYS A 43 -10.58 -11.82 -17.39
C CYS A 43 -10.30 -13.07 -18.25
N LYS A 44 -9.23 -13.81 -17.96
CA LYS A 44 -8.87 -15.06 -18.66
C LYS A 44 -9.48 -16.30 -17.99
N GLN A 45 -10.12 -16.15 -16.83
CA GLN A 45 -10.83 -17.25 -16.17
C GLN A 45 -12.24 -17.36 -16.76
N GLU A 46 -12.72 -18.58 -17.02
CA GLU A 46 -13.92 -18.82 -17.82
C GLU A 46 -15.24 -18.38 -17.13
N ASP A 47 -15.27 -18.11 -15.81
CA ASP A 47 -16.51 -17.81 -15.05
C ASP A 47 -16.35 -16.78 -13.90
N SER A 48 -15.48 -15.78 -14.05
CA SER A 48 -15.11 -14.91 -12.93
C SER A 48 -16.10 -13.76 -12.66
N LEU A 49 -16.98 -13.94 -11.67
CA LEU A 49 -17.72 -12.83 -10.99
C LEU A 49 -16.77 -11.87 -10.23
N ASP A 50 -15.49 -12.22 -10.08
CA ASP A 50 -14.48 -11.45 -9.35
C ASP A 50 -14.08 -10.15 -10.07
N MET A 51 -14.42 -10.03 -11.36
CA MET A 51 -13.96 -8.93 -12.22
C MET A 51 -14.40 -7.57 -11.69
N GLU A 52 -15.66 -7.43 -11.27
CA GLU A 52 -16.19 -6.17 -10.77
C GLU A 52 -15.51 -5.73 -9.48
N ILE A 53 -15.20 -6.69 -8.60
CA ILE A 53 -14.50 -6.44 -7.33
C ILE A 53 -13.07 -5.96 -7.62
N ILE A 54 -12.34 -6.67 -8.49
CA ILE A 54 -10.96 -6.31 -8.83
C ILE A 54 -10.94 -4.96 -9.57
N LEU A 55 -11.85 -4.74 -10.53
CA LEU A 55 -11.97 -3.48 -11.26
C LEU A 55 -12.26 -2.30 -10.33
N GLY A 56 -13.13 -2.49 -9.33
CA GLY A 56 -13.39 -1.50 -8.29
C GLY A 56 -12.11 -1.12 -7.50
N GLY A 57 -11.24 -2.09 -7.23
CA GLY A 57 -9.91 -1.87 -6.66
C GLY A 57 -9.02 -1.00 -7.55
N VAL A 58 -8.93 -1.34 -8.84
CA VAL A 58 -8.14 -0.56 -9.82
C VAL A 58 -8.62 0.90 -9.89
N ALA A 59 -9.94 1.12 -9.91
CA ALA A 59 -10.53 2.45 -9.92
C ALA A 59 -10.19 3.22 -8.62
N SER A 60 -10.33 2.57 -7.46
CA SER A 60 -10.02 3.17 -6.15
C SER A 60 -8.56 3.60 -6.02
N LEU A 61 -7.62 2.85 -6.60
CA LEU A 61 -6.19 3.21 -6.62
C LEU A 61 -5.91 4.47 -7.44
N SER A 62 -6.69 4.74 -8.49
CA SER A 62 -6.60 5.99 -9.26
C SER A 62 -7.06 7.19 -8.43
N ASP A 63 -8.14 7.02 -7.66
CA ASP A 63 -8.63 8.04 -6.72
C ASP A 63 -7.64 8.25 -5.56
N GLU A 64 -7.02 7.18 -5.06
CA GLU A 64 -5.97 7.24 -4.04
C GLU A 64 -4.75 8.03 -4.52
N LEU A 65 -4.28 7.81 -5.75
CA LEU A 65 -3.19 8.58 -6.34
C LEU A 65 -3.51 10.08 -6.41
N SER A 66 -4.76 10.42 -6.75
CA SER A 66 -5.21 11.81 -6.78
C SER A 66 -5.26 12.40 -5.37
N TRP A 67 -5.71 11.62 -4.39
CA TRP A 67 -5.71 12.00 -2.98
C TRP A 67 -4.29 12.27 -2.45
N PHE A 68 -3.31 11.41 -2.75
CA PHE A 68 -1.91 11.62 -2.34
C PHE A 68 -1.33 12.91 -2.90
N LYS A 69 -1.65 13.26 -4.15
CA LYS A 69 -1.22 14.54 -4.76
C LYS A 69 -1.82 15.74 -4.01
N ASN A 70 -3.10 15.65 -3.65
CA ASN A 70 -3.78 16.72 -2.91
C ASN A 70 -3.22 16.88 -1.49
N GLU A 71 -2.96 15.78 -0.77
CA GLU A 71 -2.32 15.85 0.54
C GLU A 71 -0.88 16.38 0.43
N ALA A 72 -0.13 16.02 -0.62
CA ALA A 72 1.20 16.56 -0.84
C ALA A 72 1.20 18.10 -0.97
N VAL A 73 0.24 18.65 -1.72
CA VAL A 73 0.05 20.11 -1.81
C VAL A 73 -0.30 20.72 -0.45
N LYS A 74 -1.27 20.11 0.26
CA LYS A 74 -1.70 20.58 1.59
C LYS A 74 -0.57 20.61 2.62
N TRP A 75 0.36 19.66 2.55
CA TRP A 75 1.47 19.52 3.49
C TRP A 75 2.79 20.12 2.98
N ASP A 76 2.78 20.82 1.85
CA ASP A 76 3.96 21.40 1.22
C ASP A 76 5.09 20.38 0.99
N VAL A 77 4.71 19.25 0.37
CA VAL A 77 5.62 18.15 0.04
C VAL A 77 5.72 18.04 -1.48
N ASP A 78 6.92 18.24 -2.01
CA ASP A 78 7.21 17.93 -3.41
C ASP A 78 7.49 16.43 -3.58
N LEU A 79 6.51 15.69 -4.09
CA LEU A 79 6.64 14.24 -4.31
C LEU A 79 7.75 13.90 -5.32
N ALA A 80 8.06 14.79 -6.27
CA ALA A 80 9.05 14.53 -7.32
C ALA A 80 10.49 14.56 -6.77
N SER A 81 10.76 15.37 -5.74
CA SER A 81 12.07 15.44 -5.08
C SER A 81 12.28 14.40 -3.99
N VAL A 82 11.31 13.51 -3.73
CA VAL A 82 11.39 12.49 -2.69
C VAL A 82 11.82 11.13 -3.29
N PRO A 83 13.12 10.77 -3.22
CA PRO A 83 13.57 9.49 -3.76
C PRO A 83 13.04 8.31 -2.93
N PRO A 84 12.80 7.15 -3.57
CA PRO A 84 12.43 5.93 -2.88
C PRO A 84 13.59 5.43 -2.01
N LEU A 85 13.27 4.88 -0.83
CA LEU A 85 14.26 4.20 0.01
C LEU A 85 14.42 2.73 -0.40
N LYS A 86 15.38 2.05 0.21
CA LYS A 86 15.64 0.62 -0.02
C LYS A 86 14.38 -0.23 0.10
N SER A 87 13.59 -0.07 1.17
CA SER A 87 12.36 -0.86 1.36
C SER A 87 11.31 -0.56 0.28
N ASN A 88 11.20 0.69 -0.21
CA ASN A 88 10.33 0.99 -1.36
C ASN A 88 10.79 0.22 -2.61
N LEU A 89 12.09 0.26 -2.92
CA LEU A 89 12.65 -0.38 -4.12
C LEU A 89 12.51 -1.90 -4.08
N GLU A 90 12.71 -2.51 -2.92
CA GLU A 90 12.51 -3.95 -2.72
C GLU A 90 11.04 -4.34 -2.91
N TYR A 91 10.13 -3.55 -2.35
CA TYR A 91 8.70 -3.76 -2.54
C TYR A 91 8.30 -3.60 -4.02
N HIS A 92 8.80 -2.55 -4.70
CA HIS A 92 8.56 -2.32 -6.12
C HIS A 92 9.04 -3.47 -7.01
N ARG A 93 10.23 -4.02 -6.74
CA ARG A 93 10.77 -5.15 -7.49
C ARG A 93 9.88 -6.38 -7.33
N PHE A 94 9.44 -6.64 -6.09
CA PHE A 94 8.55 -7.76 -5.80
C PHE A 94 7.20 -7.61 -6.52
N LEU A 95 6.54 -6.45 -6.41
CA LEU A 95 5.29 -6.19 -7.13
C LEU A 95 5.45 -6.32 -8.65
N GLY A 96 6.57 -5.84 -9.20
CA GLY A 96 6.89 -6.00 -10.62
C GLY A 96 6.95 -7.47 -11.05
N SER A 97 7.65 -8.31 -10.27
CA SER A 97 7.75 -9.74 -10.60
C SER A 97 6.41 -10.48 -10.61
N LEU A 98 5.40 -9.98 -9.88
CA LEU A 98 4.06 -10.56 -9.84
C LEU A 98 3.19 -10.19 -11.04
N THR A 99 3.63 -9.21 -11.85
CA THR A 99 2.92 -8.81 -13.07
C THR A 99 3.23 -9.70 -14.26
N GLU A 100 4.27 -10.54 -14.16
CA GLU A 100 4.74 -11.39 -15.25
C GLU A 100 3.65 -12.39 -15.70
N PRO A 101 3.56 -12.72 -17.00
CA PRO A 101 2.54 -13.61 -17.54
C PRO A 101 2.50 -14.99 -16.88
N GLU A 102 3.66 -15.53 -16.50
CA GLU A 102 3.87 -16.86 -15.93
C GLU A 102 3.34 -16.99 -14.49
N ILE A 103 3.13 -15.87 -13.80
CA ILE A 103 2.61 -15.87 -12.43
C ILE A 103 1.14 -16.30 -12.44
N SER A 104 0.83 -17.32 -11.65
CA SER A 104 -0.53 -17.82 -11.48
C SER A 104 -1.46 -16.72 -10.94
N TYR A 105 -2.72 -16.75 -11.38
CA TYR A 105 -3.76 -15.86 -10.87
C TYR A 105 -3.89 -15.97 -9.34
N ALA A 106 -3.83 -17.19 -8.79
CA ALA A 106 -3.92 -17.43 -7.35
C ALA A 106 -2.83 -16.69 -6.55
N VAL A 107 -1.59 -16.68 -7.05
CA VAL A 107 -0.46 -15.98 -6.42
C VAL A 107 -0.67 -14.46 -6.48
N ALA A 108 -1.05 -13.96 -7.65
CA ALA A 108 -1.23 -12.52 -7.87
C ALA A 108 -2.40 -11.96 -7.03
N VAL A 109 -3.55 -12.65 -7.00
CA VAL A 109 -4.73 -12.20 -6.24
C VAL A 109 -4.52 -12.37 -4.72
N THR A 110 -3.82 -13.41 -4.27
CA THR A 110 -3.41 -13.56 -2.87
C THR A 110 -2.53 -12.39 -2.43
N THR A 111 -1.53 -12.04 -3.26
CA THR A 111 -0.66 -10.90 -2.98
C THR A 111 -1.46 -9.60 -2.91
N PHE A 112 -2.33 -9.36 -3.88
CA PHE A 112 -3.16 -8.15 -3.89
C PHE A 112 -4.04 -8.05 -2.64
N TRP A 113 -4.70 -9.14 -2.25
CA TRP A 113 -5.52 -9.20 -1.05
C TRP A 113 -4.75 -8.89 0.25
N ILE A 114 -3.58 -9.50 0.47
CA ILE A 114 -2.85 -9.30 1.73
C ILE A 114 -2.30 -7.86 1.85
N ILE A 115 -1.92 -7.25 0.72
CA ILE A 115 -1.49 -5.85 0.67
C ILE A 115 -2.59 -4.91 1.13
N GLU A 116 -3.82 -5.10 0.64
CA GLU A 116 -4.98 -4.29 1.04
C GLU A 116 -5.37 -4.57 2.50
N THR A 117 -5.34 -5.84 2.92
CA THR A 117 -5.75 -6.27 4.26
C THR A 117 -4.82 -5.74 5.35
N VAL A 118 -3.50 -5.72 5.12
CA VAL A 118 -2.56 -5.13 6.09
C VAL A 118 -2.87 -3.65 6.33
N TYR A 119 -3.24 -2.91 5.29
CA TYR A 119 -3.67 -1.52 5.44
C TYR A 119 -4.99 -1.41 6.19
N GLN A 120 -5.96 -2.27 5.86
CA GLN A 120 -7.25 -2.28 6.55
C GLN A 120 -7.08 -2.52 8.04
N ASP A 121 -6.33 -3.55 8.43
CA ASP A 121 -6.09 -3.89 9.82
C ASP A 121 -5.37 -2.75 10.53
N SER A 122 -4.29 -2.23 9.93
CA SER A 122 -3.49 -1.14 10.51
C SER A 122 -4.32 0.12 10.79
N PHE A 123 -5.14 0.56 9.83
CA PHE A 123 -5.94 1.77 9.97
C PHE A 123 -7.28 1.55 10.67
N GLY A 124 -7.81 0.33 10.67
CA GLY A 124 -8.96 -0.08 11.48
C GLY A 124 -8.71 0.19 12.95
N PHE A 125 -7.53 -0.23 13.45
CA PHE A 125 -7.10 0.10 14.81
C PHE A 125 -7.06 1.61 15.07
N CYS A 126 -6.68 2.44 14.10
CA CYS A 126 -6.60 3.89 14.32
C CYS A 126 -7.97 4.57 14.55
N ILE A 127 -9.09 3.96 14.15
CA ILE A 127 -10.42 4.57 14.24
C ILE A 127 -11.33 3.92 15.29
N GLU A 128 -10.85 2.90 15.99
CA GLU A 128 -11.59 2.27 17.08
C GLU A 128 -11.78 3.25 18.26
N GLU A 129 -12.89 3.06 18.98
CA GLU A 129 -13.21 3.86 20.15
C GLU A 129 -12.10 3.77 21.21
N GLY A 130 -11.68 4.93 21.73
CA GLY A 130 -10.60 5.02 22.72
C GLY A 130 -9.20 5.23 22.15
N ASN A 131 -9.02 5.18 20.83
CA ASN A 131 -7.73 5.52 20.22
C ASN A 131 -7.42 7.02 20.23
N LYS A 132 -6.13 7.33 20.27
CA LYS A 132 -5.59 8.71 20.36
C LYS A 132 -5.12 9.24 19.02
N THR A 133 -5.81 8.87 17.94
CA THR A 133 -5.46 9.30 16.59
C THR A 133 -5.60 10.83 16.48
N PRO A 134 -4.54 11.54 16.03
CA PRO A 134 -4.62 12.99 15.86
C PRO A 134 -5.75 13.40 14.91
N PRO A 135 -6.52 14.46 15.21
CA PRO A 135 -7.62 14.90 14.36
C PRO A 135 -7.21 15.15 12.90
N GLU A 136 -5.99 15.68 12.67
CA GLU A 136 -5.47 15.92 11.31
C GLU A 136 -5.25 14.63 10.49
N LEU A 137 -5.08 13.49 11.16
CA LEU A 137 -4.86 12.18 10.53
C LEU A 137 -6.14 11.35 10.42
N LEU A 138 -7.22 11.73 11.10
CA LEU A 138 -8.45 10.94 11.13
C LEU A 138 -9.02 10.70 9.73
N GLY A 139 -9.00 11.71 8.85
CA GLY A 139 -9.44 11.57 7.46
C GLY A 139 -8.60 10.57 6.65
N THR A 140 -7.31 10.45 6.96
CA THR A 140 -6.44 9.41 6.38
C THR A 140 -6.83 8.04 6.90
N CYS A 141 -6.98 7.90 8.22
CA CYS A 141 -7.34 6.65 8.86
C CYS A 141 -8.71 6.13 8.40
N GLN A 142 -9.66 7.03 8.14
CA GLN A 142 -10.98 6.67 7.61
C GLN A 142 -10.92 6.06 6.21
N ARG A 143 -9.93 6.37 5.37
CA ARG A 143 -9.88 5.80 3.99
C ARG A 143 -9.70 4.29 4.00
N TRP A 144 -8.78 3.81 4.82
CA TRP A 144 -8.44 2.38 4.90
C TRP A 144 -9.01 1.69 6.15
N GLY A 145 -9.41 2.45 7.17
CA GLY A 145 -10.04 1.89 8.37
C GLY A 145 -11.56 1.70 8.25
N SER A 146 -12.20 2.24 7.21
CA SER A 146 -13.66 2.25 7.10
C SER A 146 -14.29 0.86 6.97
N ALA A 147 -15.58 0.78 7.29
CA ALA A 147 -16.37 -0.43 7.12
C ALA A 147 -16.46 -0.86 5.65
N GLU A 148 -16.53 0.11 4.73
CA GLU A 148 -16.56 -0.13 3.29
C GLU A 148 -15.26 -0.79 2.81
N PHE A 149 -14.11 -0.28 3.24
CA PHE A 149 -12.82 -0.86 2.85
C PHE A 149 -12.61 -2.25 3.48
N LYS A 150 -13.10 -2.47 4.70
CA LYS A 150 -13.16 -3.80 5.32
C LYS A 150 -14.01 -4.79 4.52
N GLN A 151 -15.19 -4.40 4.06
CA GLN A 151 -16.03 -5.24 3.21
C GLN A 151 -15.37 -5.54 1.86
N TYR A 152 -14.63 -4.58 1.30
CA TYR A 152 -13.83 -4.78 0.11
C TYR A 152 -12.74 -5.85 0.33
N CYS A 153 -11.94 -5.73 1.39
CA CYS A 153 -10.91 -6.71 1.73
C CYS A 153 -11.50 -8.11 1.98
N GLN A 154 -12.67 -8.20 2.63
CA GLN A 154 -13.39 -9.46 2.81
C GLN A 154 -13.88 -10.08 1.49
N SER A 155 -14.24 -9.25 0.51
CA SER A 155 -14.62 -9.73 -0.82
C SER A 155 -13.41 -10.27 -1.57
N LEU A 156 -12.26 -9.59 -1.50
CA LEU A 156 -10.98 -10.10 -2.00
C LEU A 156 -10.59 -11.43 -1.34
N HIS A 157 -10.77 -11.55 -0.02
CA HIS A 157 -10.48 -12.80 0.69
C HIS A 157 -11.27 -14.00 0.14
N ARG A 158 -12.56 -13.82 -0.15
CA ARG A 158 -13.38 -14.89 -0.75
C ARG A 158 -12.89 -15.31 -2.14
N ILE A 159 -12.41 -14.35 -2.93
CA ILE A 159 -11.80 -14.62 -4.24
C ILE A 159 -10.52 -15.45 -4.06
N VAL A 160 -9.69 -15.09 -3.09
CA VAL A 160 -8.46 -15.82 -2.75
C VAL A 160 -8.78 -17.25 -2.31
N ASP A 161 -9.72 -17.43 -1.37
CA ASP A 161 -10.15 -18.76 -0.90
C ASP A 161 -10.59 -19.65 -2.07
N HIS A 162 -11.43 -19.12 -2.95
CA HIS A 162 -11.88 -19.83 -4.14
C HIS A 162 -10.73 -20.14 -5.11
N SER A 163 -9.84 -19.18 -5.34
CA SER A 163 -8.71 -19.35 -6.27
C SER A 163 -7.72 -20.40 -5.75
N LEU A 164 -7.40 -20.39 -4.45
CA LEU A 164 -6.49 -21.34 -3.83
C LEU A 164 -7.07 -22.75 -3.77
N ALA A 165 -8.38 -22.89 -3.51
CA ALA A 165 -9.05 -24.20 -3.49
C ALA A 165 -8.97 -24.94 -4.84
N ASN A 166 -8.86 -24.19 -5.95
CA ASN A 166 -8.81 -24.73 -7.31
C ASN A 166 -7.40 -24.69 -7.93
N ALA A 167 -6.40 -24.17 -7.22
CA ALA A 167 -5.05 -24.01 -7.72
C ALA A 167 -4.22 -25.30 -7.59
N PRO A 168 -3.24 -25.53 -8.49
CA PRO A 168 -2.29 -26.62 -8.32
C PRO A 168 -1.37 -26.35 -7.10
N ALA A 169 -0.83 -27.42 -6.52
CA ALA A 169 -0.12 -27.36 -5.24
C ALA A 169 1.12 -26.45 -5.26
N ASP A 170 1.81 -26.35 -6.39
CA ASP A 170 2.93 -25.44 -6.60
C ASP A 170 2.50 -23.97 -6.58
N ALA A 171 1.34 -23.65 -7.16
CA ALA A 171 0.76 -22.31 -7.10
C ALA A 171 0.29 -21.95 -5.69
N VAL A 172 -0.31 -22.90 -4.94
CA VAL A 172 -0.69 -22.69 -3.53
C VAL A 172 0.54 -22.38 -2.69
N LYS A 173 1.61 -23.17 -2.83
CA LYS A 173 2.89 -22.93 -2.15
C LYS A 173 3.48 -21.57 -2.51
N SER A 174 3.48 -21.22 -3.80
CA SER A 174 3.97 -19.92 -4.27
C SER A 174 3.14 -18.75 -3.73
N ALA A 175 1.84 -18.94 -3.52
CA ALA A 175 0.96 -17.95 -2.93
C ALA A 175 1.26 -17.74 -1.44
N GLU A 176 1.56 -18.82 -0.69
CA GLU A 176 2.02 -18.73 0.70
C GLU A 176 3.36 -18.01 0.82
N GLU A 177 4.33 -18.34 -0.05
CA GLU A 177 5.62 -17.65 -0.11
C GLU A 177 5.44 -16.15 -0.41
N ALA A 178 4.56 -15.81 -1.35
CA ALA A 178 4.23 -14.42 -1.66
C ALA A 178 3.54 -13.70 -0.49
N PHE A 179 2.61 -14.37 0.21
CA PHE A 179 1.94 -13.85 1.39
C PHE A 179 2.94 -13.48 2.49
N VAL A 180 3.82 -14.41 2.85
CA VAL A 180 4.87 -14.16 3.86
C VAL A 180 5.79 -13.02 3.40
N ARG A 181 6.15 -13.01 2.11
CA ARG A 181 7.01 -11.95 1.57
C ARG A 181 6.37 -10.57 1.65
N VAL A 182 5.05 -10.46 1.45
CA VAL A 182 4.34 -9.18 1.66
C VAL A 182 4.49 -8.72 3.10
N LEU A 183 4.24 -9.59 4.08
CA LEU A 183 4.33 -9.23 5.50
C LEU A 183 5.73 -8.72 5.89
N GLU A 184 6.79 -9.37 5.39
CA GLU A 184 8.17 -8.90 5.57
C GLU A 184 8.41 -7.51 4.96
N LEU A 185 7.91 -7.29 3.74
CA LEU A 185 8.04 -6.00 3.04
C LEU A 185 7.23 -4.90 3.73
N GLU A 186 6.06 -5.22 4.28
CA GLU A 186 5.25 -4.29 5.05
C GLU A 186 5.98 -3.83 6.30
N ILE A 187 6.62 -4.73 7.06
CA ILE A 187 7.43 -4.35 8.23
C ILE A 187 8.47 -3.30 7.83
N GLY A 188 9.27 -3.59 6.81
CA GLY A 188 10.28 -2.65 6.30
C GLY A 188 9.67 -1.35 5.79
N PHE A 189 8.45 -1.37 5.25
CA PHE A 189 7.74 -0.19 4.78
C PHE A 189 7.21 0.70 5.92
N TRP A 190 6.70 0.10 6.99
CA TRP A 190 6.26 0.81 8.20
C TRP A 190 7.46 1.38 8.95
N GLU A 191 8.56 0.64 9.05
CA GLU A 191 9.79 1.08 9.72
C GLU A 191 10.37 2.36 9.12
N MET A 192 10.33 2.52 7.78
CA MET A 192 10.76 3.75 7.10
C MET A 192 10.06 5.02 7.61
N SER A 193 8.85 4.88 8.15
CA SER A 193 8.06 6.01 8.67
C SER A 193 8.43 6.36 10.12
N SER A 194 9.06 5.42 10.84
CA SER A 194 9.44 5.54 12.26
C SER A 194 10.93 5.87 12.46
N SER A 195 11.77 5.47 11.51
CA SER A 195 13.19 5.81 11.51
C SER A 195 13.36 7.27 11.13
N GLN A 196 13.90 8.09 12.04
CA GLN A 196 14.45 9.40 11.67
C GLN A 196 15.57 9.16 10.66
N SER A 197 15.31 9.43 9.38
CA SER A 197 16.34 9.57 8.34
C SER A 197 16.79 11.01 8.27
#